data_AF-A0A117R6L9-F1
#
_entry.id   AF-A0A117R6L9-F1
#
_cell.length_a   1.000
_cell.length_b   1.000
_cell.length_c   1.000
_cell.angle_alpha   90.00
_cell.angle_beta   90.00
_cell.angle_gamma   90.00
#
_symmetry.space_group_name_H-M   'P 1'
#
loop_
_entity.id
_entity.type
_entity.pdbx_description
1 polymer ?
#
loop_
_entity_poly.entity_id
_entity_poly.type
_entity_poly.pdbx_seq_one_letter_code
_entity_poly.pdbx_strand_id
1 'polypeptide(L)'
;MTTETVEYIRYRIPEDRSAEFLSAYTHAATQLAAAPQCVDYELARCEEDFEHFVLRITWTSTEDHLEGFRKSELFPDFLAEIRPYIENIEEMRHYKPTTVRGRGAAVPTLFAWAGGAEAFGRLTTVFYEKVLADDLLAPVFAGLAPEHAEHVALWLAEVFGGPAAYSETQGGHGHMVAKHLGRGITEPQRRRWVNLIQDAADEAGLPTDAEFRSAFLAYVEWGTRLAVHFSGPDAKPPAEQPVPKWNWGAAPPYQG
;
A
#
# COMPACT_ATOMS: atom_id res chain seq x y z
N MET A 1 -12.97 -2.17 -7.48
CA MET A 1 -11.69 -2.84 -7.73
C MET A 1 -11.41 -2.68 -9.22
N THR A 2 -10.39 -1.91 -9.59
CA THR A 2 -9.92 -1.83 -10.98
C THR A 2 -9.56 -3.23 -11.46
N THR A 3 -10.10 -3.63 -12.62
CA THR A 3 -9.92 -4.97 -13.17
C THR A 3 -8.64 -4.99 -13.99
N GLU A 4 -7.50 -4.83 -13.31
CA GLU A 4 -6.18 -4.86 -13.94
C GLU A 4 -5.97 -6.22 -14.64
N THR A 5 -5.22 -6.17 -15.74
CA THR A 5 -4.78 -7.35 -16.49
C THR A 5 -3.26 -7.37 -16.56
N VAL A 6 -2.67 -8.55 -16.61
CA VAL A 6 -1.22 -8.71 -16.74
C VAL A 6 -0.92 -9.32 -18.10
N GLU A 7 -0.13 -8.63 -18.90
CA GLU A 7 0.41 -9.17 -20.14
C GLU A 7 1.77 -9.81 -19.87
N TYR A 8 1.94 -11.04 -20.35
CA TYR A 8 3.24 -11.69 -20.43
C TYR A 8 3.66 -11.82 -21.88
N ILE A 9 4.87 -11.34 -22.18
CA ILE A 9 5.52 -11.53 -23.47
C ILE A 9 6.79 -12.32 -23.23
N ARG A 10 6.87 -13.52 -23.81
CA ARG A 10 8.06 -14.36 -23.75
C ARG A 10 8.85 -14.19 -25.03
N TYR A 11 10.14 -13.93 -24.88
CA TYR A 11 11.07 -13.84 -25.99
C TYR A 11 12.12 -14.94 -25.91
N ARG A 12 12.53 -15.41 -27.07
CA ARG A 12 13.78 -16.13 -27.26
C ARG A 12 14.73 -15.32 -28.13
N ILE A 13 15.65 -14.62 -27.47
CA ILE A 13 16.63 -13.71 -28.08
C ILE A 13 17.98 -14.42 -28.12
N PRO A 14 18.63 -14.54 -29.30
CA PRO A 14 19.99 -15.03 -29.39
C PRO A 14 20.93 -14.30 -28.40
N GLU A 15 21.79 -15.04 -27.73
CA GLU A 15 22.62 -14.49 -26.65
C GLU A 15 23.47 -13.29 -27.12
N ASP A 16 23.99 -13.34 -28.34
CA ASP A 16 24.78 -12.27 -28.97
C ASP A 16 23.98 -10.98 -29.24
N ARG A 17 22.64 -11.06 -29.30
CA ARG A 17 21.73 -9.92 -29.47
C ARG A 17 21.12 -9.42 -28.16
N SER A 18 21.42 -10.06 -27.03
CA SER A 18 20.79 -9.74 -25.74
C SER A 18 21.04 -8.30 -25.26
N ALA A 19 22.25 -7.77 -25.48
CA ALA A 19 22.58 -6.40 -25.08
C ALA A 19 21.81 -5.35 -25.89
N GLU A 20 21.67 -5.56 -27.20
CA GLU A 20 20.90 -4.70 -28.10
C GLU A 20 19.41 -4.73 -27.74
N PHE A 21 18.88 -5.91 -27.40
CA PHE A 21 17.51 -6.09 -26.96
C PHE A 21 17.19 -5.34 -25.68
N LEU A 22 18.07 -5.43 -24.67
CA LEU A 22 17.94 -4.67 -23.42
C LEU A 22 18.00 -3.15 -23.66
N SER A 23 18.88 -2.68 -24.55
CA SER A 23 18.94 -1.26 -24.91
C SER A 23 17.67 -0.79 -25.60
N ALA A 24 17.12 -1.57 -26.55
CA ALA A 24 15.87 -1.25 -27.23
C ALA A 24 14.70 -1.16 -26.24
N TYR A 25 14.60 -2.11 -25.31
CA TYR A 25 13.57 -2.07 -24.27
C TYR A 25 13.78 -0.93 -23.27
N THR A 26 15.02 -0.51 -23.01
CA THR A 26 15.31 0.68 -22.19
C THR A 26 14.74 1.95 -22.83
N HIS A 27 14.87 2.10 -24.15
CA HIS A 27 14.25 3.22 -24.86
C HIS A 27 12.73 3.10 -24.88
N ALA A 28 12.19 1.93 -25.27
CA ALA A 28 10.76 1.66 -25.36
C ALA A 28 10.02 1.82 -24.01
N ALA A 29 10.71 1.60 -22.89
CA ALA A 29 10.19 1.80 -21.54
C ALA A 29 9.76 3.26 -21.28
N THR A 30 10.33 4.23 -22.00
CA THR A 30 9.94 5.64 -21.90
C THR A 30 8.47 5.84 -22.30
N GLN A 31 8.02 5.15 -23.36
CA GLN A 31 6.65 5.21 -23.85
C GLN A 31 5.69 4.48 -22.91
N LEU A 32 6.12 3.34 -22.33
CA LEU A 32 5.34 2.62 -21.32
C LEU A 32 5.16 3.47 -20.05
N ALA A 33 6.22 4.10 -19.55
CA ALA A 33 6.16 4.96 -18.36
C ALA A 33 5.29 6.21 -18.54
N ALA A 34 5.16 6.72 -19.78
CA ALA A 34 4.31 7.86 -20.08
C ALA A 34 2.82 7.50 -20.27
N ALA A 35 2.51 6.22 -20.47
CA ALA A 35 1.15 5.77 -20.78
C ALA A 35 0.28 5.65 -19.52
N PRO A 36 -0.83 6.40 -19.39
CA PRO A 36 -1.70 6.33 -18.20
C PRO A 36 -2.40 4.97 -18.04
N GLN A 37 -2.50 4.18 -19.11
CA GLN A 37 -3.05 2.82 -19.09
C GLN A 37 -2.06 1.78 -18.55
N CYS A 38 -0.76 2.10 -18.56
CA CYS A 38 0.30 1.22 -18.08
C CYS A 38 0.49 1.43 -16.58
N VAL A 39 0.17 0.41 -15.78
CA VAL A 39 0.29 0.45 -14.32
C VAL A 39 1.72 0.21 -13.89
N ASP A 40 2.36 -0.84 -14.41
CA ASP A 40 3.76 -1.17 -14.19
C ASP A 40 4.30 -2.09 -15.29
N TYR A 41 5.63 -2.26 -15.37
CA TYR A 41 6.27 -3.23 -16.25
C TYR A 41 7.61 -3.72 -15.70
N GLU A 42 8.01 -4.93 -16.08
CA GLU A 42 9.27 -5.58 -15.71
C GLU A 42 9.77 -6.47 -16.85
N LEU A 43 11.03 -6.30 -17.26
CA LEU A 43 11.71 -7.23 -18.18
C LEU A 43 12.72 -8.06 -17.39
N ALA A 44 12.50 -9.36 -17.30
CA ALA A 44 13.41 -10.31 -16.65
C ALA A 44 14.11 -11.19 -17.68
N ARG A 45 15.38 -11.54 -17.40
CA ARG A 45 16.13 -12.57 -18.13
C ARG A 45 16.18 -13.83 -17.28
N CYS A 46 16.01 -14.99 -17.89
CA CYS A 46 16.20 -16.26 -17.21
C CYS A 46 17.67 -16.45 -16.83
N GLU A 47 17.94 -16.92 -15.61
CA GLU A 47 19.30 -17.15 -15.12
C GLU A 47 19.83 -18.55 -15.51
N GLU A 48 18.92 -19.49 -15.82
CA GLU A 48 19.26 -20.84 -16.27
C GLU A 48 19.38 -20.98 -17.78
N ASP A 49 18.72 -20.12 -18.55
CA ASP A 49 18.74 -20.09 -20.01
C ASP A 49 18.77 -18.64 -20.52
N PHE A 50 19.96 -18.17 -20.83
CA PHE A 50 20.24 -16.77 -21.15
C PHE A 50 19.66 -16.26 -22.47
N GLU A 51 19.07 -17.13 -23.30
CA GLU A 51 18.30 -16.68 -24.49
C GLU A 51 16.87 -16.24 -24.14
N HIS A 52 16.38 -16.58 -22.94
CA HIS A 52 14.98 -16.38 -22.58
C HIS A 52 14.76 -15.11 -21.77
N PHE A 53 13.79 -14.32 -22.21
CA PHE A 53 13.32 -13.13 -21.51
C PHE A 53 11.82 -13.18 -21.32
N VAL A 54 11.34 -12.58 -20.23
CA VAL A 54 9.92 -12.40 -19.94
C VAL A 54 9.69 -10.92 -19.64
N LEU A 55 8.86 -10.27 -20.47
CA LEU A 55 8.30 -8.97 -20.17
C LEU A 55 6.93 -9.14 -19.54
N ARG A 56 6.75 -8.60 -18.35
CA ARG A 56 5.48 -8.46 -17.66
C ARG A 56 5.04 -7.00 -17.76
N ILE A 57 3.81 -6.75 -18.20
CA ILE A 57 3.20 -5.41 -18.16
C ILE A 57 1.84 -5.51 -17.47
N THR A 58 1.60 -4.68 -16.45
CA THR A 58 0.26 -4.53 -15.87
C THR A 58 -0.46 -3.38 -16.55
N TRP A 59 -1.64 -3.65 -17.08
CA TRP A 59 -2.51 -2.65 -17.71
C TRP A 59 -3.77 -2.44 -16.88
N THR A 60 -4.34 -1.25 -16.95
CA THR A 60 -5.63 -0.94 -16.30
C THR A 60 -6.76 -1.86 -16.77
N SER A 61 -6.71 -2.31 -18.04
CA SER A 61 -7.51 -3.41 -18.59
C SER A 61 -6.94 -3.89 -19.94
N THR A 62 -7.41 -5.03 -20.46
CA THR A 62 -7.00 -5.51 -21.81
C THR A 62 -7.47 -4.54 -22.90
N GLU A 63 -8.65 -3.95 -22.72
CA GLU A 63 -9.20 -2.96 -23.66
C GLU A 63 -8.35 -1.69 -23.66
N ASP A 64 -7.98 -1.17 -22.50
CA ASP A 64 -7.12 0.02 -22.40
C ASP A 64 -5.75 -0.17 -23.05
N HIS A 65 -5.20 -1.38 -23.01
CA HIS A 65 -3.99 -1.69 -23.78
C HIS A 65 -4.25 -1.65 -25.29
N LEU A 66 -5.24 -2.43 -25.77
CA LEU A 66 -5.47 -2.63 -27.21
C LEU A 66 -6.04 -1.40 -27.93
N GLU A 67 -6.94 -0.69 -27.26
CA GLU A 67 -7.67 0.46 -27.81
C GLU A 67 -7.09 1.78 -27.33
N GLY A 68 -6.45 1.81 -26.16
CA GLY A 68 -5.76 2.98 -25.62
C GLY A 68 -4.31 3.05 -26.07
N PHE A 69 -3.41 2.30 -25.42
CA PHE A 69 -1.96 2.41 -25.67
C PHE A 69 -1.61 2.12 -27.14
N ARG A 70 -2.06 1.00 -27.72
CA ARG A 70 -1.68 0.60 -29.09
C ARG A 70 -2.19 1.55 -30.19
N LYS A 71 -3.17 2.40 -29.89
CA LYS A 71 -3.70 3.41 -30.83
C LYS A 71 -3.27 4.84 -30.46
N SER A 72 -2.50 4.99 -29.39
CA SER A 72 -2.00 6.28 -28.93
C SER A 72 -0.80 6.77 -29.76
N GLU A 73 -0.46 8.04 -29.58
CA GLU A 73 0.73 8.67 -30.16
C GLU A 73 2.04 8.10 -29.61
N LEU A 74 2.00 7.36 -28.48
CA LEU A 74 3.17 6.73 -27.87
C LEU A 74 3.58 5.44 -28.57
N PHE A 75 2.63 4.75 -29.23
CA PHE A 75 2.86 3.42 -29.78
C PHE A 75 3.83 3.36 -30.98
N PRO A 76 3.86 4.32 -31.91
CA PRO A 76 4.79 4.27 -33.05
C PRO A 76 6.26 4.19 -32.62
N ASP A 77 6.67 5.01 -31.64
CA ASP A 77 8.04 5.04 -31.15
C ASP A 77 8.37 3.77 -30.36
N PHE A 78 7.43 3.28 -29.53
CA PHE A 78 7.56 1.98 -28.87
C PHE A 78 7.76 0.85 -29.88
N LEU A 79 6.92 0.82 -30.93
CA LEU A 79 6.97 -0.21 -31.96
C LEU A 79 8.27 -0.12 -32.77
N ALA A 80 8.83 1.08 -32.99
CA ALA A 80 10.08 1.25 -33.71
C ALA A 80 11.24 0.52 -33.02
N GLU A 81 11.33 0.63 -31.69
CA GLU A 81 12.35 -0.05 -30.88
C GLU A 81 12.15 -1.58 -30.86
N ILE A 82 10.89 -2.05 -30.76
CA ILE A 82 10.60 -3.48 -30.55
C ILE A 82 10.46 -4.27 -31.86
N ARG A 83 10.19 -3.61 -32.99
CA ARG A 83 9.99 -4.26 -34.30
C ARG A 83 11.07 -5.28 -34.66
N PRO A 84 12.38 -5.05 -34.42
CA PRO A 84 13.44 -6.01 -34.76
C PRO A 84 13.39 -7.35 -33.98
N TYR A 85 12.52 -7.47 -32.99
CA TYR A 85 12.44 -8.62 -32.08
C TYR A 85 11.05 -9.29 -32.09
N ILE A 86 10.13 -8.85 -32.94
CA ILE A 86 8.78 -9.43 -33.03
C ILE A 86 8.83 -10.92 -33.40
N GLU A 87 9.76 -11.30 -34.28
CA GLU A 87 9.94 -12.70 -34.68
C GLU A 87 10.45 -13.60 -33.56
N ASN A 88 11.01 -13.02 -32.50
CA ASN A 88 11.52 -13.73 -31.34
C ASN A 88 10.46 -13.95 -30.25
N ILE A 89 9.23 -13.49 -30.46
CA ILE A 89 8.14 -13.65 -29.50
C ILE A 89 7.62 -15.09 -29.55
N GLU A 90 7.75 -15.80 -28.43
CA GLU A 90 7.19 -17.14 -28.24
C GLU A 90 5.77 -17.09 -27.65
N GLU A 91 5.47 -16.04 -26.88
CA GLU A 91 4.18 -15.82 -26.26
C GLU A 91 3.90 -14.32 -26.11
N MET A 92 2.65 -13.88 -26.32
CA MET A 92 2.16 -12.54 -26.01
C MET A 92 0.67 -12.65 -25.67
N ARG A 93 0.34 -12.65 -24.37
CA ARG A 93 -1.03 -12.93 -23.89
C ARG A 93 -1.36 -12.12 -22.64
N HIS A 94 -2.64 -11.77 -22.50
CA HIS A 94 -3.22 -11.15 -21.31
C HIS A 94 -3.81 -12.18 -20.36
N TYR A 95 -3.57 -11.97 -19.07
CA TYR A 95 -3.99 -12.84 -17.98
C TYR A 95 -4.67 -12.02 -16.88
N LYS A 96 -5.81 -12.50 -16.41
CA LYS A 96 -6.50 -11.92 -15.26
C LYS A 96 -5.86 -12.43 -13.97
N PRO A 97 -5.38 -11.55 -13.06
CA PRO A 97 -4.91 -11.97 -11.74
C PRO A 97 -5.99 -12.73 -10.97
N THR A 98 -5.59 -13.78 -10.26
CA THR A 98 -6.48 -14.55 -9.38
C THR A 98 -6.37 -14.06 -7.93
N THR A 99 -7.18 -14.64 -7.05
CA THR A 99 -7.09 -14.40 -5.60
C THR A 99 -5.83 -14.99 -4.96
N VAL A 100 -5.13 -15.90 -5.65
CA VAL A 100 -3.88 -16.50 -5.17
C VAL A 100 -2.73 -15.54 -5.41
N ARG A 101 -2.47 -14.65 -4.44
CA ARG A 101 -1.38 -13.68 -4.46
C ARG A 101 -0.96 -13.31 -3.04
N GLY A 102 0.30 -12.94 -2.85
CA GLY A 102 0.85 -12.56 -1.54
C GLY A 102 2.24 -11.95 -1.68
N ARG A 103 2.78 -11.38 -0.59
CA ARG A 103 4.09 -10.70 -0.59
C ARG A 103 5.27 -11.60 -0.21
N GLY A 104 5.02 -12.89 0.03
CA GLY A 104 6.01 -13.79 0.62
C GLY A 104 6.41 -13.36 2.05
N ALA A 105 7.47 -13.96 2.58
CA ALA A 105 7.98 -13.68 3.93
C ALA A 105 9.37 -13.02 3.94
N ALA A 106 9.92 -12.67 2.77
CA ALA A 106 11.26 -12.11 2.64
C ALA A 106 11.40 -10.74 3.31
N VAL A 107 10.32 -9.95 3.33
CA VAL A 107 10.24 -8.69 4.07
C VAL A 107 9.26 -8.90 5.24
N PRO A 108 9.68 -8.68 6.51
CA PRO A 108 8.80 -8.85 7.66
C PRO A 108 7.65 -7.83 7.61
N THR A 109 6.54 -8.11 8.29
CA THR A 109 5.50 -7.09 8.47
C THR A 109 5.97 -6.01 9.44
N LEU A 110 5.38 -4.81 9.37
CA LEU A 110 5.64 -3.76 10.36
C LEU A 110 5.30 -4.25 11.77
N PHE A 111 4.27 -5.09 11.90
CA PHE A 111 3.92 -5.74 13.17
C PHE A 111 5.04 -6.62 13.70
N ALA A 112 5.59 -7.51 12.87
CA ALA A 112 6.67 -8.40 13.27
C ALA A 112 7.95 -7.60 13.60
N TRP A 113 8.27 -6.60 12.77
CA TRP A 113 9.43 -5.73 12.98
C TRP A 113 9.34 -4.90 14.27
N ALA A 114 8.15 -4.43 14.62
CA ALA A 114 7.90 -3.67 15.85
C ALA A 114 8.11 -4.50 17.13
N GLY A 115 8.15 -5.83 17.04
CA GLY A 115 8.14 -6.72 18.21
C GLY A 115 6.77 -7.33 18.54
N GLY A 116 5.83 -7.31 17.59
CA GLY A 116 4.54 -7.98 17.70
C GLY A 116 3.58 -7.33 18.69
N ALA A 117 2.63 -8.12 19.21
CA ALA A 117 1.50 -7.62 20.00
C ALA A 117 1.94 -6.91 21.28
N GLU A 118 3.00 -7.40 21.93
CA GLU A 118 3.53 -6.79 23.15
C GLU A 118 3.99 -5.34 22.91
N ALA A 119 4.62 -5.06 21.76
CA ALA A 119 5.09 -3.72 21.42
C ALA A 119 3.94 -2.73 21.24
N PHE A 120 2.85 -3.13 20.56
CA PHE A 120 1.66 -2.28 20.41
C PHE A 120 0.89 -2.11 21.74
N GLY A 121 0.90 -3.13 22.60
CA GLY A 121 0.41 -3.01 23.97
C GLY A 121 1.15 -1.91 24.73
N ARG A 122 2.49 -1.98 24.79
CA ARG A 122 3.32 -0.95 25.44
C ARG A 122 3.12 0.44 24.83
N LEU A 123 3.10 0.54 23.50
CA LEU A 123 2.86 1.79 22.77
C LEU A 123 1.58 2.46 23.25
N THR A 124 0.47 1.73 23.24
CA THR A 124 -0.84 2.29 23.56
C THR A 124 -0.98 2.63 25.04
N THR A 125 -0.37 1.85 25.95
CA THR A 125 -0.28 2.21 27.37
C THR A 125 0.39 3.58 27.55
N VAL A 126 1.62 3.74 27.06
CA VAL A 126 2.37 5.00 27.16
C VAL A 126 1.63 6.14 26.46
N PHE A 127 1.03 5.86 25.30
CA PHE A 127 0.31 6.85 24.52
C PHE A 127 -0.90 7.42 25.28
N TYR A 128 -1.73 6.55 25.88
CA TYR A 128 -2.92 7.03 26.58
C TYR A 128 -2.60 7.71 27.91
N GLU A 129 -1.51 7.34 28.59
CA GLU A 129 -0.98 8.11 29.72
C GLU A 129 -0.68 9.57 29.31
N LYS A 130 -0.06 9.77 28.14
CA LYS A 130 0.21 11.11 27.59
C LYS A 130 -1.06 11.84 27.17
N VAL A 131 -1.96 11.17 26.48
CA VAL A 131 -3.23 11.75 26.00
C VAL A 131 -4.08 12.25 27.17
N LEU A 132 -4.17 11.47 28.25
CA LEU A 132 -4.97 11.84 29.43
C LEU A 132 -4.32 12.97 30.26
N ALA A 133 -3.01 13.17 30.13
CA ALA A 133 -2.28 14.28 30.74
C ALA A 133 -2.23 15.55 29.87
N ASP A 134 -2.70 15.50 28.63
CA ASP A 134 -2.62 16.61 27.68
C ASP A 134 -3.86 17.50 27.72
N ASP A 135 -3.68 18.80 27.96
CA ASP A 135 -4.79 19.77 28.09
C ASP A 135 -5.71 19.84 26.86
N LEU A 136 -5.18 19.61 25.65
CA LEU A 136 -5.95 19.70 24.41
C LEU A 136 -6.72 18.41 24.11
N LEU A 137 -6.13 17.25 24.41
CA LEU A 137 -6.70 15.95 24.08
C LEU A 137 -7.50 15.32 25.23
N ALA A 138 -7.13 15.54 26.49
CA ALA A 138 -7.83 14.95 27.63
C ALA A 138 -9.36 15.16 27.58
N PRO A 139 -9.90 16.35 27.20
CA PRO A 139 -11.35 16.53 27.05
C PRO A 139 -11.98 15.67 25.95
N VAL A 140 -11.26 15.37 24.86
CA VAL A 140 -11.73 14.51 23.75
C VAL A 140 -11.92 13.06 24.23
N PHE A 141 -11.06 12.63 25.15
CA PHE A 141 -11.05 11.27 25.70
C PHE A 141 -11.71 11.19 27.09
N ALA A 142 -12.48 12.21 27.50
CA ALA A 142 -13.24 12.15 28.74
C ALA A 142 -14.20 10.95 28.78
N GLY A 143 -14.17 10.18 29.86
CA GLY A 143 -14.97 8.95 29.99
C GLY A 143 -14.43 7.77 29.17
N LEU A 144 -13.13 7.74 28.89
CA LEU A 144 -12.46 6.63 28.22
C LEU A 144 -12.76 5.29 28.92
N ALA A 145 -13.20 4.30 28.15
CA ALA A 145 -13.34 2.94 28.68
C ALA A 145 -11.96 2.36 29.04
N PRO A 146 -11.84 1.56 30.13
CA PRO A 146 -10.56 0.96 30.53
C PRO A 146 -9.88 0.15 29.42
N GLU A 147 -10.67 -0.49 28.56
CA GLU A 147 -10.20 -1.37 27.48
C GLU A 147 -9.80 -0.61 26.21
N HIS A 148 -9.96 0.72 26.18
CA HIS A 148 -9.77 1.50 24.94
C HIS A 148 -8.34 1.38 24.40
N ALA A 149 -7.34 1.43 25.27
CA ALA A 149 -5.93 1.28 24.87
C ALA A 149 -5.69 -0.09 24.21
N GLU A 150 -6.22 -1.16 24.79
CA GLU A 150 -6.12 -2.51 24.25
C GLU A 150 -6.78 -2.62 22.87
N HIS A 151 -7.98 -2.07 22.70
CA HIS A 151 -8.64 -2.07 21.39
C HIS A 151 -7.87 -1.31 20.33
N VAL A 152 -7.21 -0.19 20.69
CA VAL A 152 -6.34 0.53 19.76
C VAL A 152 -5.06 -0.27 19.44
N ALA A 153 -4.52 -1.03 20.40
CA ALA A 153 -3.38 -1.91 20.16
C ALA A 153 -3.73 -3.00 19.14
N LEU A 154 -4.89 -3.64 19.30
CA LEU A 154 -5.40 -4.65 18.36
C LEU A 154 -5.58 -4.05 16.96
N TRP A 155 -6.15 -2.85 16.86
CA TRP A 155 -6.32 -2.14 15.60
C TRP A 155 -4.99 -1.88 14.89
N LEU A 156 -4.03 -1.26 15.59
CA LEU A 156 -2.72 -0.96 15.02
C LEU A 156 -1.98 -2.24 14.63
N ALA A 157 -2.01 -3.26 15.48
CA ALA A 157 -1.39 -4.55 15.19
C ALA A 157 -1.95 -5.17 13.91
N GLU A 158 -3.27 -5.20 13.74
CA GLU A 158 -3.90 -5.75 12.55
C GLU A 158 -3.60 -4.94 11.28
N VAL A 159 -3.59 -3.61 11.40
CA VAL A 159 -3.24 -2.71 10.29
C VAL A 159 -1.82 -2.97 9.80
N PHE A 160 -0.87 -3.13 10.73
CA PHE A 160 0.55 -3.32 10.43
C PHE A 160 0.92 -4.76 10.07
N GLY A 161 -0.06 -5.61 9.79
CA GLY A 161 0.12 -6.96 9.27
C GLY A 161 0.20 -8.05 10.35
N GLY A 162 -0.29 -7.76 11.55
CA GLY A 162 -0.53 -8.75 12.59
C GLY A 162 -1.85 -9.53 12.39
N PRO A 163 -2.21 -10.40 13.36
CA PRO A 163 -3.46 -11.18 13.33
C PRO A 163 -4.71 -10.31 13.19
N ALA A 164 -5.80 -10.90 12.68
CA ALA A 164 -7.08 -10.22 12.45
C ALA A 164 -7.93 -10.01 13.74
N ALA A 165 -7.27 -9.88 14.89
CA ALA A 165 -7.92 -9.93 16.20
C ALA A 165 -8.90 -8.76 16.41
N TYR A 166 -8.64 -7.57 15.87
CA TYR A 166 -9.57 -6.45 15.96
C TYR A 166 -10.82 -6.70 15.12
N SER A 167 -10.65 -7.17 13.89
CA SER A 167 -11.76 -7.55 13.02
C SER A 167 -12.64 -8.61 13.67
N GLU A 168 -12.02 -9.66 14.21
CA GLU A 168 -12.71 -10.80 14.82
C GLU A 168 -13.45 -10.45 16.12
N THR A 169 -12.89 -9.56 16.94
CA THR A 169 -13.43 -9.27 18.28
C THR A 169 -14.21 -7.97 18.39
N GLN A 170 -13.88 -6.96 17.57
CA GLN A 170 -14.46 -5.61 17.64
C GLN A 170 -15.35 -5.27 16.44
N GLY A 171 -15.31 -6.03 15.34
CA GLY A 171 -16.11 -5.78 14.14
C GLY A 171 -15.43 -4.92 13.07
N GLY A 172 -14.10 -4.82 13.10
CA GLY A 172 -13.30 -4.33 11.98
C GLY A 172 -13.49 -2.84 11.66
N HIS A 173 -13.20 -2.48 10.41
CA HIS A 173 -13.15 -1.08 9.96
C HIS A 173 -14.44 -0.29 10.27
N GLY A 174 -15.62 -0.90 10.04
CA GLY A 174 -16.90 -0.27 10.31
C GLY A 174 -17.06 0.13 11.78
N HIS A 175 -16.65 -0.74 12.71
CA HIS A 175 -16.66 -0.42 14.14
C HIS A 175 -15.71 0.74 14.49
N MET A 176 -14.49 0.72 13.94
CA MET A 176 -13.51 1.78 14.20
C MET A 176 -14.03 3.16 13.76
N VAL A 177 -14.61 3.24 12.56
CA VAL A 177 -15.18 4.49 12.06
C VAL A 177 -16.35 4.96 12.90
N ALA A 178 -17.24 4.04 13.32
CA ALA A 178 -18.36 4.36 14.19
C ALA A 178 -17.95 5.02 15.51
N LYS A 179 -16.76 4.70 16.06
CA LYS A 179 -16.24 5.32 17.29
C LYS A 179 -15.83 6.79 17.10
N HIS A 180 -15.62 7.22 15.86
CA HIS A 180 -15.19 8.57 15.51
C HIS A 180 -16.34 9.48 15.06
N LEU A 181 -17.48 8.92 14.63
CA LEU A 181 -18.64 9.68 14.16
C LEU A 181 -19.12 10.71 15.20
N GLY A 182 -19.36 11.94 14.75
CA GLY A 182 -19.91 13.02 15.57
C GLY A 182 -18.98 13.54 16.68
N ARG A 183 -17.70 13.13 16.70
CA ARG A 183 -16.73 13.58 17.71
C ARG A 183 -16.20 15.00 17.48
N GLY A 184 -16.38 15.57 16.28
CA GLY A 184 -15.94 16.93 15.96
C GLY A 184 -14.45 17.16 16.15
N ILE A 185 -13.61 16.19 15.75
CA ILE A 185 -12.16 16.25 15.92
C ILE A 185 -11.59 17.37 15.05
N THR A 186 -10.83 18.27 15.68
CA THR A 186 -10.23 19.42 15.01
C THR A 186 -8.80 19.14 14.54
N GLU A 187 -8.31 19.90 13.56
CA GLU A 187 -6.92 19.78 13.08
C GLU A 187 -5.85 20.00 14.16
N PRO A 188 -6.00 20.94 15.12
CA PRO A 188 -5.08 21.04 16.26
C PRO A 188 -5.05 19.76 17.12
N GLN A 189 -6.22 19.18 17.43
CA GLN A 189 -6.30 17.91 18.18
C GLN A 189 -5.66 16.77 17.39
N ARG A 190 -5.96 16.65 16.09
CA ARG A 190 -5.35 15.65 15.21
C ARG A 190 -3.82 15.73 15.23
N ARG A 191 -3.26 16.92 14.99
CA ARG A 191 -1.80 17.11 14.99
C ARG A 191 -1.18 16.83 16.35
N ARG A 192 -1.84 17.21 17.44
CA ARG A 192 -1.36 16.90 18.79
C ARG A 192 -1.34 15.39 19.05
N TRP A 193 -2.38 14.68 18.61
CA TRP A 193 -2.47 13.22 18.71
C TRP A 193 -1.32 12.54 17.96
N VAL A 194 -1.03 12.99 16.74
CA VAL A 194 0.09 12.50 15.91
C VAL A 194 1.45 12.73 16.58
N ASN A 195 1.65 13.87 17.25
CA ASN A 195 2.89 14.12 17.98
C ASN A 195 3.03 13.20 19.19
N LEU A 196 1.98 13.08 20.01
CA LEU A 196 2.03 12.26 21.21
C LEU A 196 2.24 10.77 20.93
N ILE A 197 1.69 10.24 19.84
CA ILE A 197 1.91 8.82 19.49
C ILE A 197 3.32 8.57 18.98
N GLN A 198 3.96 9.56 18.36
CA GLN A 198 5.38 9.47 17.98
C GLN A 198 6.27 9.47 19.23
N ASP A 199 6.06 10.41 20.15
CA ASP A 199 6.78 10.47 21.43
C ASP A 199 6.57 9.16 22.22
N ALA A 200 5.34 8.65 22.28
CA ALA A 200 5.03 7.39 22.93
C ALA A 200 5.72 6.19 22.27
N ALA A 201 5.92 6.22 20.95
CA ALA A 201 6.59 5.15 20.24
C ALA A 201 8.10 5.13 20.51
N ASP A 202 8.73 6.27 20.80
CA ASP A 202 10.11 6.28 21.31
C ASP A 202 10.19 5.69 22.72
N GLU A 203 9.32 6.13 23.63
CA GLU A 203 9.31 5.68 25.02
C GLU A 203 8.91 4.21 25.19
N ALA A 204 8.02 3.69 24.34
CA ALA A 204 7.61 2.29 24.35
C ALA A 204 8.65 1.33 23.73
N GLY A 205 9.75 1.88 23.20
CA GLY A 205 10.85 1.12 22.60
C GLY A 205 10.48 0.50 21.24
N LEU A 206 9.66 1.18 20.44
CA LEU A 206 9.48 0.77 19.04
C LEU A 206 10.76 1.04 18.24
N PRO A 207 10.98 0.35 17.11
CA PRO A 207 12.17 0.55 16.28
C PRO A 207 12.35 2.00 15.82
N THR A 208 13.59 2.47 15.84
CA THR A 208 13.97 3.85 15.47
C THR A 208 14.62 3.96 14.09
N ASP A 209 14.73 2.86 13.35
CA ASP A 209 15.22 2.88 11.98
C ASP A 209 14.31 3.71 11.06
N ALA A 210 14.90 4.32 10.04
CA ALA A 210 14.22 5.29 9.18
C ALA A 210 13.06 4.65 8.43
N GLU A 211 13.24 3.40 8.00
CA GLU A 211 12.28 2.59 7.28
C GLU A 211 11.01 2.38 8.13
N PHE A 212 11.15 1.93 9.38
CA PHE A 212 10.01 1.69 10.25
C PHE A 212 9.31 3.00 10.64
N ARG A 213 10.08 4.01 11.06
CA ARG A 213 9.53 5.29 11.52
C ARG A 213 8.77 6.01 10.40
N SER A 214 9.30 5.98 9.18
CA SER A 214 8.62 6.53 8.00
C SER A 214 7.29 5.83 7.73
N ALA A 215 7.28 4.50 7.70
CA ALA A 215 6.08 3.72 7.40
C ALA A 215 5.01 3.83 8.50
N PHE A 216 5.43 3.81 9.77
CA PHE A 216 4.55 4.02 10.92
C PHE A 216 3.88 5.40 10.89
N LEU A 217 4.66 6.47 10.70
CA LEU A 217 4.13 7.83 10.65
C LEU A 217 3.22 8.04 9.43
N ALA A 218 3.54 7.44 8.29
CA ALA A 218 2.70 7.53 7.11
C ALA A 218 1.29 6.98 7.36
N TYR A 219 1.17 5.84 8.06
CA TYR A 219 -0.13 5.31 8.46
C TYR A 219 -0.84 6.24 9.44
N VAL A 220 -0.14 6.67 10.49
CA VAL A 220 -0.68 7.55 11.53
C VAL A 220 -1.23 8.84 10.93
N GLU A 221 -0.49 9.48 10.03
CA GLU A 221 -0.94 10.69 9.33
C GLU A 221 -2.16 10.42 8.47
N TRP A 222 -2.15 9.35 7.66
CA TRP A 222 -3.28 8.98 6.81
C TRP A 222 -4.54 8.63 7.63
N GLY A 223 -4.41 7.78 8.64
CA GLY A 223 -5.52 7.31 9.46
C GLY A 223 -6.16 8.42 10.29
N THR A 224 -5.36 9.34 10.84
CA THR A 224 -5.90 10.47 11.62
C THR A 224 -6.63 11.49 10.76
N ARG A 225 -6.31 11.62 9.46
CA ARG A 225 -7.12 12.43 8.52
C ARG A 225 -8.49 11.82 8.26
N LEU A 226 -8.57 10.50 8.18
CA LEU A 226 -9.87 9.81 8.12
C LEU A 226 -10.65 9.99 9.41
N ALA A 227 -10.00 9.94 10.57
CA ALA A 227 -10.66 10.22 11.85
C ALA A 227 -11.27 11.64 11.88
N VAL A 228 -10.57 12.66 11.38
CA VAL A 228 -11.13 14.02 11.23
C VAL A 228 -12.33 14.01 10.27
N HIS A 229 -12.17 13.43 9.08
CA HIS A 229 -13.23 13.33 8.08
C HIS A 229 -14.50 12.69 8.66
N PHE A 230 -14.38 11.51 9.28
CA PHE A 230 -15.51 10.79 9.84
C PHE A 230 -16.07 11.44 11.12
N SER A 231 -15.32 12.30 11.80
CA SER A 231 -15.83 13.00 12.98
C SER A 231 -16.74 14.19 12.70
N GLY A 232 -16.83 14.61 11.44
CA GLY A 232 -17.63 15.75 11.01
C GLY A 232 -19.15 15.56 11.21
N PRO A 233 -19.92 16.65 11.27
CA PRO A 233 -21.36 16.61 11.55
C PRO A 233 -22.19 15.90 10.47
N ASP A 234 -21.70 15.92 9.21
CA ASP A 234 -22.38 15.32 8.05
C ASP A 234 -21.69 14.03 7.57
N ALA A 235 -20.80 13.45 8.39
CA ALA A 235 -20.07 12.25 8.04
C ALA A 235 -21.04 11.07 7.83
N LYS A 236 -20.90 10.41 6.68
CA LYS A 236 -21.66 9.19 6.37
C LYS A 236 -20.84 7.97 6.77
N PRO A 237 -21.47 6.91 7.31
CA PRO A 237 -20.80 5.63 7.47
C PRO A 237 -20.23 5.18 6.11
N PRO A 238 -18.96 4.76 6.05
CA PRO A 238 -18.38 4.24 4.82
C PRO A 238 -19.07 2.92 4.45
N ALA A 239 -19.02 2.56 3.16
CA ALA A 239 -19.34 1.21 2.74
C ALA A 239 -18.45 0.19 3.49
N GLU A 240 -18.94 -1.04 3.62
CA GLU A 240 -18.18 -2.11 4.27
C GLU A 240 -16.85 -2.33 3.54
N GLN A 241 -15.77 -2.23 4.30
CA GLN A 241 -14.39 -2.28 3.82
C GLN A 241 -13.54 -3.07 4.81
N PRO A 242 -12.50 -3.78 4.34
CA PRO A 242 -11.60 -4.47 5.24
C PRO A 242 -10.78 -3.47 6.07
N VAL A 243 -10.20 -3.94 7.17
CA VAL A 243 -9.18 -3.18 7.90
C VAL A 243 -8.03 -2.84 6.94
N PRO A 244 -7.60 -1.56 6.87
CA PRO A 244 -6.49 -1.15 6.02
C PRO A 244 -5.24 -1.98 6.33
N LYS A 245 -4.55 -2.47 5.30
CA LYS A 245 -3.26 -3.15 5.47
C LYS A 245 -2.14 -2.21 5.08
N TRP A 246 -1.41 -1.73 6.08
CA TRP A 246 -0.28 -0.83 5.89
C TRP A 246 1.03 -1.60 5.88
N ASN A 247 1.96 -1.16 5.05
CA ASN A 247 3.23 -1.83 4.82
C ASN A 247 4.35 -0.78 4.68
N TRP A 248 5.55 -1.23 4.33
CA TRP A 248 6.74 -0.38 4.21
C TRP A 248 6.65 0.71 3.12
N GLY A 249 5.70 0.61 2.18
CA GLY A 249 5.46 1.61 1.13
C GLY A 249 4.24 2.50 1.39
N ALA A 250 4.21 3.66 0.72
CA ALA A 250 3.09 4.60 0.79
C ALA A 250 1.78 3.96 0.30
N ALA A 251 0.67 4.21 0.99
CA ALA A 251 -0.64 3.82 0.48
C ALA A 251 -1.00 4.66 -0.76
N PRO A 252 -1.74 4.07 -1.72
CA PRO A 252 -2.29 4.83 -2.84
C PRO A 252 -3.26 5.92 -2.36
N PRO A 253 -3.51 6.98 -3.15
CA PRO A 253 -4.50 8.00 -2.81
C PRO A 253 -5.88 7.39 -2.50
N TYR A 254 -6.53 7.88 -1.43
CA TYR A 254 -7.88 7.47 -1.07
C TYR A 254 -8.88 7.90 -2.14
N GLN A 255 -9.75 7.00 -2.60
CA GLN A 255 -10.68 7.25 -3.71
C GLN A 255 -12.12 7.56 -3.30
N GLY A 256 -12.42 7.72 -2.00
CA GLY A 256 -13.76 8.07 -1.52
C GLY A 256 -14.62 6.87 -1.21
#